data_AF-A0A916Y5N9-F1
#
_entry.id   AF-A0A916Y5N9-F1
#
_cell.length_a   1.000
_cell.length_b   1.000
_cell.length_c   1.000
_cell.angle_alpha   90.00
_cell.angle_beta   90.00
_cell.angle_gamma   90.00
#
_symmetry.space_group_name_H-M   'P 1'
#
loop_
_entity.id
_entity.type
_entity.pdbx_description
1 polymer ?
#
loop_
_entity_poly.entity_id
_entity_poly.type
_entity_poly.pdbx_seq_one_letter_code
_entity_poly.pdbx_strand_id
1 'polypeptide(L)'
;MLVHRAYTDSLRITPEDSHWVFDQVVFFINADFEEDIDAIEASYTQGDADHVYVLDMDHSHIDVFALVADATAIAEVQAIWGKDIDPQSIIDGSLLDADEEVEDACWHQQRLRAQLAGRMGFHAVRDRDEQGEVFAVDFSGRNDELNGAWRYLGRYSDHFE
;
A
#
# COMPACT_ATOMS: atom_id res chain seq x y z
N MET A 1 12.77 -6.91 -0.53
CA MET A 1 12.83 -5.44 -0.32
C MET A 1 11.56 -4.82 -0.89
N LEU A 2 10.99 -3.78 -0.28
CA LEU A 2 9.79 -3.12 -0.84
C LEU A 2 10.20 -1.87 -1.63
N VAL A 3 9.80 -1.77 -2.89
CA VAL A 3 10.26 -0.73 -3.83
C VAL A 3 9.11 0.13 -4.34
N HIS A 4 9.29 1.46 -4.33
CA HIS A 4 8.28 2.46 -4.68
C HIS A 4 8.88 3.63 -5.48
N ARG A 5 8.14 4.15 -6.48
CA ARG A 5 8.46 5.42 -7.15
C ARG A 5 7.67 6.59 -6.58
N ALA A 6 8.37 7.66 -6.25
CA ALA A 6 7.81 8.93 -5.80
C ALA A 6 8.12 10.09 -6.76
N TYR A 7 7.40 11.19 -6.57
CA TYR A 7 7.57 12.42 -7.36
C TYR A 7 8.73 13.31 -6.91
N THR A 8 9.43 12.96 -5.82
CA THR A 8 10.46 13.82 -5.18
C THR A 8 11.65 13.00 -4.68
N ASP A 9 12.82 13.63 -4.65
CA ASP A 9 14.07 13.15 -4.05
C ASP A 9 14.13 13.30 -2.51
N SER A 10 13.07 13.79 -1.88
CA SER A 10 12.93 13.87 -0.42
C SER A 10 11.61 13.27 0.06
N LEU A 11 11.32 12.03 -0.33
CA LEU A 11 10.09 11.34 0.06
C LEU A 11 9.97 11.27 1.59
N ARG A 12 8.84 11.73 2.11
CA ARG A 12 8.44 11.56 3.50
C ARG A 12 6.93 11.42 3.55
N ILE A 13 6.44 10.49 4.35
CA ILE A 13 5.01 10.31 4.60
C ILE A 13 4.68 10.90 5.95
N THR A 14 3.90 11.98 5.96
CA THR A 14 3.38 12.60 7.18
C THR A 14 1.87 12.52 7.23
N PRO A 15 1.24 12.71 8.41
CA PRO A 15 -0.20 12.84 8.52
C PRO A 15 -0.77 14.03 7.71
N GLU A 16 0.04 15.04 7.42
CA GLU A 16 -0.36 16.20 6.60
C GLU A 16 -0.35 15.88 5.11
N ASP A 17 0.46 14.89 4.71
CA ASP A 17 0.53 14.34 3.35
C ASP A 17 -0.57 13.29 3.08
N SER A 18 -1.49 13.07 4.04
CA SER A 18 -2.66 12.22 3.84
C SER A 18 -3.56 12.88 2.78
N HIS A 19 -3.27 12.56 1.52
CA HIS A 19 -4.01 13.06 0.38
C HIS A 19 -4.86 11.91 -0.16
N TRP A 20 -6.15 12.20 -0.34
CA TRP A 20 -7.13 11.30 -0.96
C TRP A 20 -7.45 10.03 -0.15
N VAL A 21 -8.11 9.11 -0.83
CA VAL A 21 -8.70 7.86 -0.37
C VAL A 21 -7.75 6.90 0.40
N PHE A 22 -6.44 7.11 0.30
CA PHE A 22 -5.39 6.20 0.79
C PHE A 22 -4.80 6.60 2.14
N ASP A 23 -5.18 7.74 2.71
CA ASP A 23 -4.59 8.27 3.93
C ASP A 23 -3.04 8.25 3.88
N GLN A 24 -2.39 7.48 4.75
CA GLN A 24 -0.93 7.34 4.83
C GLN A 24 -0.46 5.95 4.32
N VAL A 25 -1.23 5.33 3.43
CA VAL A 25 -0.89 4.02 2.84
C VAL A 25 -0.05 4.22 1.58
N VAL A 26 1.06 3.49 1.50
CA VAL A 26 1.96 3.50 0.33
C VAL A 26 2.03 2.10 -0.27
N PHE A 27 2.12 2.04 -1.60
CA PHE A 27 2.16 0.81 -2.38
C PHE A 27 3.56 0.53 -2.90
N PHE A 28 3.91 -0.75 -2.87
CA PHE A 28 5.23 -1.25 -3.19
C PHE A 28 5.12 -2.50 -4.04
N ILE A 29 6.15 -2.76 -4.82
CA ILE A 29 6.44 -4.11 -5.32
C ILE A 29 7.48 -4.71 -4.38
N ASN A 30 7.24 -5.94 -3.91
CA ASN A 30 8.29 -6.68 -3.23
C ASN A 30 9.20 -7.27 -4.29
N ALA A 31 10.47 -7.13 -4.05
CA ALA A 31 11.43 -7.82 -4.83
C ALA A 31 12.67 -8.20 -4.04
N ASP A 32 13.11 -9.42 -4.32
CA ASP A 32 14.38 -9.97 -3.90
C ASP A 32 15.40 -9.69 -5.02
N PHE A 33 15.73 -8.41 -5.19
CA PHE A 33 16.75 -8.00 -6.15
C PHE A 33 18.14 -8.11 -5.52
N GLU A 34 19.06 -8.72 -6.26
CA GLU A 34 20.48 -8.76 -5.89
C GLU A 34 21.17 -7.43 -6.24
N GLU A 35 20.65 -6.69 -7.23
CA GLU A 35 21.19 -5.44 -7.73
C GLU A 35 20.14 -4.31 -7.69
N ASP A 36 20.57 -3.08 -7.35
CA ASP A 36 19.68 -1.91 -7.29
C ASP A 36 19.03 -1.57 -8.66
N ILE A 37 19.66 -1.97 -9.78
CA ILE A 37 19.11 -1.72 -11.12
C ILE A 37 17.81 -2.49 -11.39
N ASP A 38 17.75 -3.76 -10.96
CA ASP A 38 16.54 -4.58 -11.11
C ASP A 38 15.40 -4.00 -10.24
N ALA A 39 15.75 -3.43 -9.08
CA ALA A 39 14.82 -2.70 -8.22
C ALA A 39 14.21 -1.48 -8.91
N ILE A 40 15.04 -0.72 -9.61
CA ILE A 40 14.61 0.45 -10.37
C ILE A 40 13.69 0.04 -11.53
N GLU A 41 13.99 -1.05 -12.25
CA GLU A 41 13.15 -1.57 -13.34
C GLU A 41 11.75 -1.92 -12.86
N ALA A 42 11.66 -2.70 -11.78
CA ALA A 42 10.39 -3.26 -11.32
C ALA A 42 9.65 -2.38 -10.31
N SER A 43 10.21 -1.25 -9.90
CA SER A 43 9.60 -0.40 -8.86
C SER A 43 8.16 -0.01 -9.19
N TYR A 44 7.29 -0.03 -8.19
CA TYR A 44 5.89 0.35 -8.34
C TYR A 44 5.75 1.80 -8.82
N THR A 45 5.04 2.01 -9.93
CA THR A 45 4.90 3.35 -10.52
C THR A 45 3.55 3.98 -10.18
N GLN A 46 3.56 5.26 -9.82
CA GLN A 46 2.35 6.07 -9.69
C GLN A 46 2.45 7.25 -10.67
N GLY A 47 1.67 7.22 -11.75
CA GLY A 47 1.75 8.23 -12.80
C GLY A 47 3.17 8.38 -13.37
N ASP A 48 3.65 9.62 -13.45
CA ASP A 48 4.98 10.00 -13.91
C ASP A 48 6.04 10.10 -12.80
N ALA A 49 5.82 9.44 -11.66
CA ALA A 49 6.81 9.34 -10.59
C ALA A 49 8.12 8.69 -11.08
N ASP A 50 9.25 9.29 -10.70
CA ASP A 50 10.57 8.98 -11.28
C ASP A 50 11.63 8.69 -10.21
N HIS A 51 11.43 9.09 -8.95
CA HIS A 51 12.39 8.87 -7.87
C HIS A 51 12.16 7.53 -7.20
N VAL A 52 13.15 6.63 -7.25
CA VAL A 52 13.01 5.26 -6.74
C VAL A 52 13.52 5.15 -5.31
N TYR A 53 12.70 4.56 -4.44
CA TYR A 53 13.01 4.27 -3.05
C TYR A 53 12.79 2.82 -2.70
N VAL A 54 13.62 2.35 -1.77
CA VAL A 54 13.44 1.07 -1.08
C VAL A 54 13.08 1.34 0.37
N LEU A 55 12.09 0.64 0.88
CA LEU A 55 11.84 0.53 2.32
C LEU A 55 12.68 -0.66 2.83
N ASP A 56 13.81 -0.34 3.44
CA ASP A 56 14.85 -1.29 3.86
C ASP A 56 14.60 -1.76 5.29
N MET A 57 13.73 -2.76 5.43
CA MET A 57 13.41 -3.35 6.72
C MET A 57 13.04 -4.83 6.60
N ASP A 58 13.29 -5.58 7.68
CA ASP A 58 12.69 -6.88 7.91
C ASP A 58 11.17 -6.69 8.02
N HIS A 59 10.46 -6.97 6.93
CA HIS A 59 9.02 -6.77 6.85
C HIS A 59 8.30 -8.12 6.97
N SER A 60 7.40 -8.20 7.93
CA SER A 60 6.36 -9.22 7.95
C SER A 60 5.20 -8.77 7.06
N HIS A 61 4.65 -9.69 6.28
CA HIS A 61 3.45 -9.43 5.50
C HIS A 61 2.39 -10.49 5.76
N ILE A 62 1.14 -10.11 5.53
CA ILE A 62 -0.01 -11.01 5.57
C ILE A 62 -0.70 -11.02 4.20
N ASP A 63 -1.16 -12.18 3.77
CA ASP A 63 -1.98 -12.30 2.56
C ASP A 63 -3.36 -11.68 2.80
N VAL A 64 -3.90 -10.96 1.81
CA VAL A 64 -5.23 -10.33 1.90
C VAL A 64 -6.33 -11.31 2.35
N PHE A 65 -6.28 -12.58 1.91
CA PHE A 65 -7.27 -13.59 2.28
C PHE A 65 -7.15 -14.07 3.73
N ALA A 66 -6.05 -13.74 4.42
CA ALA A 66 -5.84 -14.05 5.83
C ALA A 66 -6.22 -12.90 6.78
N LEU A 67 -6.64 -11.74 6.22
CA LEU A 67 -7.13 -10.62 7.02
C LEU A 67 -8.45 -10.96 7.71
N VAL A 68 -8.61 -10.47 8.94
CA VAL A 68 -9.84 -10.65 9.73
C VAL A 68 -10.37 -9.30 10.13
N ALA A 69 -11.59 -8.99 9.71
CA ALA A 69 -12.25 -7.72 10.02
C ALA A 69 -12.33 -7.45 11.52
N ASP A 70 -11.79 -6.31 11.96
CA ASP A 70 -11.97 -5.83 13.33
C ASP A 70 -13.14 -4.83 13.44
N ALA A 71 -13.48 -4.42 14.66
CA ALA A 71 -14.62 -3.55 14.91
C ALA A 71 -14.50 -2.19 14.17
N THR A 72 -13.28 -1.68 14.00
CA THR A 72 -13.02 -0.43 13.27
C THR A 72 -13.28 -0.63 11.77
N ALA A 73 -12.69 -1.67 11.16
CA ALA A 73 -12.90 -1.97 9.75
C ALA A 73 -14.37 -2.27 9.45
N ILE A 74 -15.07 -3.00 10.32
CA ILE A 74 -16.50 -3.26 10.19
C ILE A 74 -17.31 -1.97 10.16
N ALA A 75 -17.06 -1.06 11.12
CA ALA A 75 -17.79 0.20 11.19
C ALA A 75 -17.56 1.07 9.95
N GLU A 76 -16.33 1.07 9.43
CA GLU A 76 -15.95 1.86 8.26
C GLU A 76 -16.54 1.28 6.96
N VAL A 77 -16.48 -0.05 6.77
CA VAL A 77 -17.15 -0.69 5.63
C VAL A 77 -18.64 -0.38 5.63
N GLN A 78 -19.29 -0.47 6.79
CA GLN A 78 -20.72 -0.16 6.90
C GLN A 78 -21.05 1.32 6.65
N ALA A 79 -20.09 2.23 6.85
CA ALA A 79 -20.27 3.65 6.56
C ALA A 79 -20.15 3.95 5.06
N ILE A 80 -19.27 3.25 4.35
CA ILE A 80 -18.99 3.47 2.93
C ILE A 80 -19.97 2.66 2.04
N TRP A 81 -20.09 1.36 2.28
CA TRP A 81 -20.90 0.44 1.46
C TRP A 81 -22.29 0.15 2.05
N GLY A 82 -22.56 0.56 3.30
CA GLY A 82 -23.85 0.37 3.96
C GLY A 82 -23.91 -0.85 4.88
N LYS A 83 -24.95 -0.89 5.72
CA LYS A 83 -25.06 -1.86 6.83
C LYS A 83 -25.41 -3.28 6.42
N ASP A 84 -25.93 -3.47 5.22
CA ASP A 84 -26.38 -4.77 4.72
C ASP A 84 -25.26 -5.57 4.04
N ILE A 85 -24.07 -4.97 3.90
CA ILE A 85 -22.89 -5.58 3.31
C ILE A 85 -22.12 -6.37 4.37
N ASP A 86 -21.60 -7.54 3.97
CA ASP A 86 -20.66 -8.30 4.78
C ASP A 86 -19.28 -7.62 4.75
N PRO A 87 -18.77 -7.09 5.88
CA PRO A 87 -17.50 -6.40 5.90
C PRO A 87 -16.32 -7.29 5.50
N GLN A 88 -16.39 -8.58 5.82
CA GLN A 88 -15.30 -9.49 5.52
C GLN A 88 -15.14 -9.67 4.01
N SER A 89 -16.24 -9.72 3.26
CA SER A 89 -16.19 -9.92 1.81
C SER A 89 -15.64 -8.71 1.04
N ILE A 90 -15.72 -7.51 1.62
CA ILE A 90 -15.07 -6.30 1.11
C ILE A 90 -13.57 -6.35 1.40
N ILE A 91 -13.20 -6.74 2.62
CA ILE A 91 -11.80 -6.80 3.07
C ILE A 91 -11.01 -7.88 2.32
N ASP A 92 -11.56 -9.07 2.09
CA ASP A 92 -10.87 -10.12 1.35
C ASP A 92 -11.07 -10.03 -0.19
N GLY A 93 -11.89 -9.09 -0.66
CA GLY A 93 -12.16 -8.86 -2.08
C GLY A 93 -13.02 -9.93 -2.73
N SER A 94 -13.72 -10.77 -1.97
CA SER A 94 -14.62 -11.80 -2.51
C SER A 94 -15.94 -11.24 -3.06
N LEU A 95 -16.31 -10.00 -2.72
CA LEU A 95 -17.52 -9.34 -3.23
C LEU A 95 -17.18 -8.30 -4.31
N LEU A 96 -16.97 -8.77 -5.53
CA LEU A 96 -16.55 -7.96 -6.69
C LEU A 96 -17.61 -6.92 -7.14
N ASP A 97 -18.90 -7.18 -6.90
CA ASP A 97 -20.00 -6.36 -7.41
C ASP A 97 -20.33 -5.14 -6.52
N ALA A 98 -19.79 -5.07 -5.29
CA ALA A 98 -20.07 -3.98 -4.36
C ALA A 98 -19.36 -2.66 -4.73
N ASP A 99 -18.41 -2.72 -5.66
CA ASP A 99 -17.54 -1.60 -6.03
C ASP A 99 -18.14 -0.72 -7.13
N GLU A 100 -19.15 -1.20 -7.87
CA GLU A 100 -19.70 -0.47 -9.01
C GLU A 100 -20.48 0.81 -8.63
N GLU A 101 -21.00 0.89 -7.39
CA GLU A 101 -21.81 2.02 -6.90
C GLU A 101 -21.03 3.01 -6.02
N VAL A 102 -19.79 2.68 -5.67
CA VAL A 102 -18.95 3.47 -4.75
C VAL A 102 -17.77 4.06 -5.51
N GLU A 103 -17.69 5.39 -5.55
CA GLU A 103 -16.52 6.09 -6.09
C GLU A 103 -15.26 5.68 -5.30
N ASP A 104 -14.18 5.35 -6.01
CA ASP A 104 -12.91 4.95 -5.43
C ASP A 104 -12.98 3.71 -4.50
N ALA A 105 -13.98 2.84 -4.68
CA ALA A 105 -14.21 1.67 -3.83
C ALA A 105 -12.98 0.78 -3.67
N CYS A 106 -12.31 0.43 -4.78
CA CYS A 106 -11.11 -0.40 -4.77
C CYS A 106 -9.98 0.25 -3.95
N TRP A 107 -9.87 1.57 -3.97
CA TRP A 107 -8.87 2.30 -3.23
C TRP A 107 -9.19 2.34 -1.72
N HIS A 108 -10.47 2.54 -1.37
CA HIS A 108 -10.93 2.42 0.02
C HIS A 108 -10.67 1.02 0.58
N GLN A 109 -10.91 -0.03 -0.20
CA GLN A 109 -10.60 -1.41 0.19
C GLN A 109 -9.11 -1.62 0.45
N GLN A 110 -8.25 -1.23 -0.49
CA GLN A 110 -6.79 -1.39 -0.35
C GLN A 110 -6.25 -0.64 0.86
N ARG A 111 -6.73 0.58 1.12
CA ARG A 111 -6.38 1.32 2.34
C ARG A 111 -6.79 0.56 3.60
N LEU A 112 -8.05 0.10 3.68
CA LEU A 112 -8.56 -0.64 4.83
C LEU A 112 -7.75 -1.92 5.10
N ARG A 113 -7.38 -2.65 4.05
CA ARG A 113 -6.54 -3.85 4.13
C ARG A 113 -5.17 -3.56 4.73
N ALA A 114 -4.50 -2.49 4.30
CA ALA A 114 -3.19 -2.09 4.82
C ALA A 114 -3.26 -1.70 6.30
N GLN A 115 -4.25 -0.88 6.68
CA GLN A 115 -4.44 -0.48 8.06
C GLN A 115 -4.78 -1.67 8.97
N LEU A 116 -5.58 -2.62 8.47
CA LEU A 116 -5.93 -3.83 9.19
C LEU A 116 -4.70 -4.75 9.39
N ALA A 117 -3.86 -4.91 8.37
CA ALA A 117 -2.58 -5.62 8.51
C ALA A 117 -1.70 -4.99 9.60
N GLY A 118 -1.61 -3.66 9.63
CA GLY A 118 -0.92 -2.90 10.68
C GLY A 118 -1.48 -3.20 12.08
N ARG A 119 -2.81 -3.18 12.24
CA ARG A 119 -3.47 -3.51 13.52
C ARG A 119 -3.31 -4.98 13.94
N MET A 120 -3.13 -5.88 12.98
CA MET A 120 -2.80 -7.29 13.21
C MET A 120 -1.30 -7.52 13.51
N GLY A 121 -0.47 -6.47 13.48
CA GLY A 121 0.96 -6.54 13.78
C GLY A 121 1.86 -6.90 12.60
N PHE A 122 1.34 -6.80 11.38
CA PHE A 122 2.12 -6.96 10.15
C PHE A 122 2.58 -5.60 9.61
N HIS A 123 3.64 -5.60 8.81
CA HIS A 123 4.13 -4.37 8.17
C HIS A 123 3.36 -4.06 6.90
N ALA A 124 3.00 -5.09 6.15
CA ALA A 124 2.33 -4.96 4.88
C ALA A 124 1.19 -5.97 4.74
N VAL A 125 0.21 -5.62 3.93
CA VAL A 125 -0.66 -6.60 3.28
C VAL A 125 -0.12 -6.89 1.89
N ARG A 126 -0.07 -8.18 1.52
CA ARG A 126 0.15 -8.63 0.15
C ARG A 126 -1.21 -8.71 -0.56
N ASP A 127 -1.33 -7.96 -1.64
CA ASP A 127 -2.55 -7.83 -2.44
C ASP A 127 -2.20 -7.88 -3.95
N ARG A 128 -3.19 -7.64 -4.81
CA ARG A 128 -3.01 -7.51 -6.26
C ARG A 128 -3.68 -6.27 -6.83
N ASP A 129 -3.06 -5.71 -7.86
CA ASP A 129 -3.63 -4.64 -8.67
C ASP A 129 -3.24 -4.79 -10.16
N GLU A 130 -3.42 -3.74 -10.95
CA GLU A 130 -3.09 -3.72 -12.39
C GLU A 130 -1.59 -3.94 -12.69
N GLN A 131 -0.70 -3.65 -11.75
CA GLN A 131 0.75 -3.86 -11.85
C GLN A 131 1.18 -5.24 -11.35
N GLY A 132 0.23 -6.06 -10.88
CA GLY A 132 0.46 -7.44 -10.48
C GLY A 132 0.38 -7.60 -8.96
N GLU A 133 1.40 -8.20 -8.37
CA GLU A 133 1.48 -8.35 -6.91
C GLU A 133 2.01 -7.08 -6.27
N VAL A 134 1.28 -6.59 -5.26
CA VAL A 134 1.63 -5.37 -4.54
C VAL A 134 1.62 -5.60 -3.04
N PHE A 135 2.36 -4.75 -2.35
CA PHE A 135 2.43 -4.70 -0.91
C PHE A 135 2.00 -3.30 -0.48
N ALA A 136 0.95 -3.21 0.33
CA ALA A 136 0.48 -1.95 0.87
C ALA A 136 0.89 -1.83 2.35
N VAL A 137 1.51 -0.70 2.70
CA VAL A 137 2.04 -0.41 4.04
C VAL A 137 1.33 0.81 4.59
N ASP A 138 0.75 0.70 5.78
CA ASP A 138 0.17 1.82 6.51
C ASP A 138 1.24 2.51 7.38
N PHE A 139 1.49 3.79 7.11
CA PHE A 139 2.43 4.59 7.89
C PHE A 139 1.82 5.17 9.18
N SER A 140 0.50 5.06 9.34
CA SER A 140 -0.23 5.67 10.46
C SER A 140 0.30 5.17 11.81
N GLY A 141 0.80 6.10 12.64
CA GLY A 141 1.36 5.78 13.96
C GLY A 141 2.75 5.12 13.91
N ARG A 142 3.33 4.98 12.71
CA ARG A 142 4.65 4.37 12.45
C ARG A 142 5.56 5.27 11.59
N ASN A 143 5.18 6.54 11.40
CA ASN A 143 5.87 7.45 10.51
C ASN A 143 7.36 7.56 10.79
N ASP A 144 7.79 7.67 12.06
CA ASP A 144 9.21 7.84 12.39
C ASP A 144 10.03 6.58 12.07
N GLU A 145 9.49 5.40 12.36
CA GLU A 145 10.11 4.11 12.06
C GLU A 145 10.26 3.92 10.54
N LEU A 146 9.15 4.03 9.81
CA LEU A 146 9.11 3.72 8.39
C LEU A 146 9.80 4.80 7.55
N ASN A 147 9.68 6.08 7.91
CA ASN A 147 10.43 7.13 7.21
C ASN A 147 11.94 7.04 7.48
N GLY A 148 12.36 6.46 8.60
CA GLY A 148 13.76 6.20 8.90
C GLY A 148 14.36 5.03 8.10
N ALA A 149 13.52 4.18 7.50
CA ALA A 149 13.92 3.00 6.75
C ALA A 149 14.02 3.23 5.23
N TRP A 150 13.74 4.44 4.75
CA TRP A 150 13.88 4.76 3.33
C TRP A 150 15.34 4.78 2.87
N ARG A 151 15.61 4.11 1.76
CA ARG A 151 16.87 4.19 1.00
C ARG A 151 16.56 4.67 -0.42
N TYR A 152 17.09 5.84 -0.78
CA TYR A 152 16.93 6.39 -2.13
C TYR A 152 17.92 5.72 -3.09
N LEU A 153 17.42 5.24 -4.24
CA LEU A 153 18.23 4.55 -5.25
C LEU A 153 18.64 5.45 -6.43
N GLY A 154 17.91 6.53 -6.69
CA GLY A 154 18.13 7.38 -7.86
C GLY A 154 16.85 7.64 -8.65
N ARG A 155 17.00 8.17 -9.86
CA ARG A 155 15.88 8.39 -10.78
C ARG A 155 15.78 7.26 -11.76
N TYR A 156 14.58 6.75 -12.01
CA TYR A 156 14.33 5.71 -13.01
C TYR A 156 14.84 6.12 -14.39
N SER A 157 14.57 7.35 -14.80
CA SER A 157 14.99 7.90 -16.09
C SER A 157 16.52 7.92 -16.32
N ASP A 158 17.34 7.95 -15.28
CA ASP A 158 18.81 7.96 -15.42
C ASP A 158 19.38 6.60 -15.86
N HIS A 159 18.57 5.53 -15.84
CA HIS A 159 19.01 4.16 -16.07
C HIS A 159 18.58 3.56 -17.42
N PHE A 160 17.69 4.21 -18.17
CA PHE A 160 17.08 3.66 -19.40
C PHE A 160 17.20 4.59 -20.62
N GLU A 161 18.27 5.39 -20.71
CA GLU A 161 18.63 6.15 -21.92
C GLU A 161 19.32 5.29 -23.00
#